data_AF-A0A6M5Y9I6-F1
#
_entry.id   AF-A0A6M5Y9I6-F1
#
_cell.length_a   1.000
_cell.length_b   1.000
_cell.length_c   1.000
_cell.angle_alpha   90.00
_cell.angle_beta   90.00
_cell.angle_gamma   90.00
#
_symmetry.space_group_name_H-M   'P 1'
#
loop_
_entity.id
_entity.type
_entity.pdbx_description
1 polymer ?
#
loop_
_entity_poly.entity_id
_entity_poly.type
_entity_poly.pdbx_seq_one_letter_code
_entity_poly.pdbx_strand_id
1 'polypeptide(L)'
;METLEKIRKAYTEYVLENGKQPTSVFQFAKKLKLAEADFYVHYPSFDGIEADIWLTFFNEAKAAVEGDETFQGYSVREKLLAFYYTWIELLKRQRSFVVYSYGRLREGTSSGAVSPTSRAGMSARRNSANSRVLQPFKEAFLDYARDLLAEGRESKEVEPRPFVTDRYPNALWAQTLYLLDFWVRDVSKNFEKTDTAIEKAVNTAFDLIGRSPLDTLFDFAKFIYQNK
;
A
#
# COMPACT_ATOMS: atom_id res chain seq x y z
N MET A 1 -0.61 4.81 -25.17
CA MET A 1 -0.44 5.60 -23.93
C MET A 1 -1.55 6.65 -23.78
N GLU A 2 -1.88 7.43 -24.82
CA GLU A 2 -2.91 8.49 -24.75
C GLU A 2 -4.33 7.97 -24.34
N THR A 3 -4.79 6.85 -24.90
CA THR A 3 -6.11 6.28 -24.58
C THR A 3 -6.22 5.81 -23.13
N LEU A 4 -5.14 5.29 -22.56
CA LEU A 4 -5.09 4.76 -21.20
C LEU A 4 -5.21 5.89 -20.17
N GLU A 5 -4.44 6.95 -20.35
CA GLU A 5 -4.51 8.18 -19.53
C GLU A 5 -5.89 8.85 -19.65
N LYS A 6 -6.46 8.89 -20.86
CA LYS A 6 -7.83 9.39 -21.07
C LYS A 6 -8.86 8.60 -20.27
N ILE A 7 -8.78 7.26 -20.25
CA ILE A 7 -9.69 6.40 -19.49
C ILE A 7 -9.53 6.64 -17.99
N ARG A 8 -8.30 6.65 -17.45
CA ARG A 8 -8.03 6.91 -16.03
C ARG A 8 -8.59 8.27 -15.61
N LYS A 9 -8.22 9.33 -16.34
CA LYS A 9 -8.65 10.70 -16.03
C LYS A 9 -10.17 10.83 -16.01
N ALA A 10 -10.84 10.33 -17.04
CA ALA A 10 -12.29 10.41 -17.12
C ALA A 10 -13.00 9.57 -16.06
N TYR A 11 -12.43 8.43 -15.68
CA TYR A 11 -12.95 7.62 -14.58
C TYR A 11 -12.82 8.38 -13.26
N THR A 12 -11.63 8.91 -12.97
CA THR A 12 -11.36 9.74 -11.79
C THR A 12 -12.32 10.93 -11.70
N GLU A 13 -12.47 11.70 -12.78
CA GLU A 13 -13.43 12.82 -12.83
C GLU A 13 -14.86 12.35 -12.55
N TYR A 14 -15.30 11.26 -13.20
CA TYR A 14 -16.64 10.73 -13.02
C TYR A 14 -16.93 10.36 -11.56
N VAL A 15 -16.02 9.63 -10.91
CA VAL A 15 -16.27 9.17 -9.53
C VAL A 15 -16.23 10.31 -8.53
N LEU A 16 -15.43 11.35 -8.78
CA LEU A 16 -15.38 12.55 -7.95
C LEU A 16 -16.63 13.42 -8.08
N GLU A 17 -17.22 13.48 -9.27
CA GLU A 17 -18.47 14.22 -9.52
C GLU A 17 -19.71 13.47 -9.02
N ASN A 18 -19.71 12.13 -9.10
CA ASN A 18 -20.92 11.32 -8.90
C ASN A 18 -20.90 10.51 -7.59
N GLY A 19 -19.75 10.40 -6.91
CA GLY A 19 -19.59 9.62 -5.68
C GLY A 19 -19.75 8.11 -5.85
N LYS A 20 -19.81 7.60 -7.09
CA LYS A 20 -19.99 6.17 -7.41
C LYS A 20 -19.40 5.84 -8.77
N GLN A 21 -19.13 4.55 -9.00
CA GLN A 21 -18.69 4.06 -10.30
C GLN A 21 -19.73 4.36 -11.39
N PRO A 22 -19.29 4.50 -12.66
CA PRO A 22 -20.22 4.55 -13.78
C PRO A 22 -21.12 3.30 -13.81
N THR A 23 -22.35 3.47 -14.29
CA THR A 23 -23.37 2.41 -14.27
C THR A 23 -22.94 1.17 -15.06
N SER A 24 -22.24 1.35 -16.16
CA SER A 24 -21.70 0.26 -16.98
C SER A 24 -20.54 0.74 -17.86
N VAL A 25 -19.70 -0.20 -18.29
CA VAL A 25 -18.62 0.07 -19.25
C VAL A 25 -19.18 0.62 -20.55
N PHE A 26 -20.25 0.04 -21.09
CA PHE A 26 -20.96 0.56 -22.26
C PHE A 26 -21.29 2.06 -22.17
N GLN A 27 -21.92 2.51 -21.07
CA GLN A 27 -22.29 3.93 -20.92
C GLN A 27 -21.05 4.83 -20.80
N PHE A 28 -20.03 4.36 -20.07
CA PHE A 28 -18.78 5.08 -19.87
C PHE A 28 -18.01 5.23 -21.19
N ALA A 29 -17.83 4.15 -21.94
CA ALA A 29 -17.20 4.14 -23.26
C ALA A 29 -17.94 5.04 -24.25
N LYS A 30 -19.28 4.98 -24.27
CA LYS A 30 -20.11 5.87 -25.11
C LYS A 30 -19.90 7.35 -24.78
N LYS A 31 -19.83 7.72 -23.48
CA LYS A 31 -19.53 9.10 -23.05
C LYS A 31 -18.15 9.55 -23.55
N LEU A 32 -17.19 8.63 -23.60
CA LEU A 32 -15.83 8.88 -24.08
C LEU A 32 -15.65 8.83 -25.61
N LYS A 33 -16.72 8.50 -26.34
CA LYS A 33 -16.69 8.21 -27.79
C LYS A 33 -15.67 7.10 -28.13
N LEU A 34 -15.62 6.07 -27.29
CA LEU A 34 -14.82 4.85 -27.48
C LEU A 34 -15.74 3.67 -27.78
N ALA A 35 -15.26 2.71 -28.58
CA ALA A 35 -15.93 1.41 -28.64
C ALA A 35 -15.71 0.69 -27.31
N GLU A 36 -16.72 -0.05 -26.85
CA GLU A 36 -16.61 -0.81 -25.60
C GLU A 36 -15.49 -1.87 -25.66
N ALA A 37 -15.25 -2.46 -26.85
CA ALA A 37 -14.13 -3.36 -27.06
C ALA A 37 -12.76 -2.68 -26.80
N ASP A 38 -12.60 -1.41 -27.18
CA ASP A 38 -11.35 -0.65 -26.95
C ASP A 38 -11.11 -0.41 -25.46
N PHE A 39 -12.17 -0.28 -24.65
CA PHE A 39 -12.02 -0.24 -23.20
C PHE A 39 -11.42 -1.55 -22.68
N TYR A 40 -11.95 -2.68 -23.14
CA TYR A 40 -11.51 -4.01 -22.67
C TYR A 40 -10.11 -4.41 -23.15
N VAL A 41 -9.56 -3.74 -24.16
CA VAL A 41 -8.12 -3.85 -24.51
C VAL A 41 -7.23 -3.33 -23.37
N HIS A 42 -7.71 -2.37 -22.59
CA HIS A 42 -6.94 -1.72 -21.52
C HIS A 42 -7.32 -2.21 -20.13
N TYR A 43 -8.62 -2.33 -19.84
CA TYR A 43 -9.10 -2.69 -18.51
C TYR A 43 -10.24 -3.70 -18.57
N PRO A 44 -10.21 -4.76 -17.74
CA PRO A 44 -11.29 -5.73 -17.67
C PRO A 44 -12.53 -5.19 -16.91
N SER A 45 -12.36 -4.12 -16.12
CA SER A 45 -13.41 -3.53 -15.28
C SER A 45 -12.99 -2.15 -14.76
N PHE A 46 -13.92 -1.43 -14.12
CA PHE A 46 -13.59 -0.20 -13.38
C PHE A 46 -12.65 -0.44 -12.21
N ASP A 47 -12.75 -1.59 -11.52
CA ASP A 47 -11.79 -1.95 -10.47
C ASP A 47 -10.37 -2.16 -11.04
N GLY A 48 -10.26 -2.59 -12.31
CA GLY A 48 -8.99 -2.62 -13.01
C GLY A 48 -8.36 -1.23 -13.21
N ILE A 49 -9.18 -0.20 -13.43
CA ILE A 49 -8.71 1.19 -13.49
C ILE A 49 -8.20 1.64 -12.12
N GLU A 50 -8.96 1.39 -11.05
CA GLU A 50 -8.52 1.75 -9.69
C GLU A 50 -7.23 1.03 -9.31
N ALA A 51 -7.10 -0.25 -9.64
CA ALA A 51 -5.90 -1.04 -9.35
C ALA A 51 -4.66 -0.44 -10.02
N ASP A 52 -4.82 -0.02 -11.28
CA ASP A 52 -3.77 0.59 -12.05
C ASP A 52 -3.39 2.00 -11.54
N ILE A 53 -4.36 2.78 -11.08
CA ILE A 53 -4.08 4.07 -10.42
C ILE A 53 -3.30 3.87 -9.11
N TRP A 54 -3.68 2.89 -8.28
CA TRP A 54 -2.96 2.55 -7.06
C TRP A 54 -1.52 2.09 -7.33
N LEU A 55 -1.33 1.24 -8.34
CA LEU A 55 -0.01 0.81 -8.78
C LEU A 55 0.81 1.99 -9.31
N THR A 56 0.17 2.93 -10.03
CA THR A 56 0.83 4.13 -10.54
C THR A 56 1.37 5.00 -9.41
N PHE A 57 0.59 5.24 -8.33
CA PHE A 57 1.09 5.98 -7.16
C PHE A 57 2.35 5.36 -6.55
N PHE A 58 2.41 4.04 -6.48
CA PHE A 58 3.59 3.32 -6.00
C PHE A 58 4.78 3.45 -6.95
N ASN A 59 4.58 3.15 -8.23
CA ASN A 59 5.65 3.17 -9.22
C ASN A 59 6.24 4.57 -9.40
N GLU A 60 5.40 5.61 -9.41
CA GLU A 60 5.87 6.99 -9.46
C GLU A 60 6.64 7.37 -8.20
N ALA A 61 6.20 6.96 -7.00
CA ALA A 61 6.93 7.22 -5.76
C ALA A 61 8.30 6.56 -5.78
N LYS A 62 8.35 5.27 -6.17
CA LYS A 62 9.56 4.49 -6.31
C LYS A 62 10.51 5.12 -7.32
N ALA A 63 10.04 5.44 -8.51
CA ALA A 63 10.85 6.06 -9.56
C ALA A 63 11.36 7.45 -9.15
N ALA A 64 10.55 8.23 -8.43
CA ALA A 64 10.95 9.56 -7.95
C ALA A 64 12.08 9.49 -6.92
N VAL A 65 12.03 8.55 -5.97
CA VAL A 65 13.14 8.38 -5.01
C VAL A 65 14.37 7.75 -5.65
N GLU A 66 14.22 6.76 -6.54
CA GLU A 66 15.34 6.12 -7.23
C GLU A 66 16.05 7.04 -8.23
N GLY A 67 15.34 8.06 -8.74
CA GLY A 67 15.90 9.09 -9.61
C GLY A 67 16.73 10.16 -8.88
N ASP A 68 16.72 10.18 -7.55
CA ASP A 68 17.59 11.06 -6.76
C ASP A 68 18.95 10.40 -6.54
N GLU A 69 20.03 11.03 -6.99
CA GLU A 69 21.41 10.51 -6.85
C GLU A 69 21.79 10.24 -5.40
N THR A 70 21.24 11.02 -4.45
CA THR A 70 21.52 10.85 -3.02
C THR A 70 20.87 9.60 -2.42
N PHE A 71 19.80 9.09 -3.05
CA PHE A 71 19.07 7.92 -2.58
C PHE A 71 19.93 6.66 -2.55
N GLN A 72 20.92 6.54 -3.43
CA GLN A 72 21.83 5.39 -3.46
C GLN A 72 22.73 5.32 -2.22
N GLY A 73 23.00 6.47 -1.59
CA GLY A 73 23.81 6.55 -0.37
C GLY A 73 23.01 6.38 0.93
N TYR A 74 21.68 6.30 0.86
CA TYR A 74 20.82 6.15 2.03
C TYR A 74 20.90 4.75 2.62
N SER A 75 20.86 4.68 3.94
CA SER A 75 20.55 3.46 4.69
C SER A 75 19.17 2.92 4.29
N VAL A 76 18.91 1.63 4.49
CA VAL A 76 17.60 1.06 4.09
C VAL A 76 16.43 1.64 4.90
N ARG A 77 16.71 2.12 6.11
CA ARG A 77 15.79 2.91 6.93
C ARG A 77 15.43 4.23 6.25
N GLU A 78 16.44 4.99 5.83
CA GLU A 78 16.26 6.27 5.15
C GLU A 78 15.57 6.12 3.79
N LYS A 79 15.89 5.06 3.03
CA LYS A 79 15.19 4.72 1.79
C LYS A 79 13.70 4.50 1.99
N LEU A 80 13.31 3.77 3.05
CA LEU A 80 11.89 3.57 3.35
C LEU A 80 11.19 4.85 3.80
N LEU A 81 11.85 5.70 4.59
CA LEU A 81 11.35 7.02 4.96
C LEU A 81 11.11 7.88 3.72
N ALA A 82 12.13 8.04 2.87
CA ALA A 82 12.06 8.83 1.65
C ALA A 82 10.93 8.34 0.72
N PHE A 83 10.79 7.02 0.57
CA PHE A 83 9.69 6.42 -0.17
C PHE A 83 8.32 6.82 0.40
N TYR A 84 8.08 6.68 1.71
CA TYR A 84 6.77 6.99 2.28
C TYR A 84 6.43 8.48 2.24
N TYR A 85 7.38 9.37 2.46
CA TYR A 85 7.15 10.81 2.30
C TYR A 85 6.77 11.15 0.85
N THR A 86 7.50 10.60 -0.11
CA THR A 86 7.24 10.81 -1.54
C THR A 86 5.89 10.23 -1.96
N TRP A 87 5.57 9.02 -1.49
CA TRP A 87 4.30 8.36 -1.77
C TRP A 87 3.12 9.16 -1.22
N ILE A 88 3.19 9.63 0.04
CA ILE A 88 2.14 10.48 0.63
C ILE A 88 2.00 11.80 -0.13
N GLU A 89 3.10 12.40 -0.60
CA GLU A 89 3.05 13.62 -1.42
C GLU A 89 2.33 13.38 -2.76
N LEU A 90 2.55 12.24 -3.41
CA LEU A 90 1.80 11.85 -4.61
C LEU A 90 0.31 11.62 -4.31
N LEU A 91 -0.02 10.92 -3.22
CA LEU A 91 -1.41 10.72 -2.80
C LEU A 91 -2.12 12.05 -2.49
N LYS A 92 -1.41 13.03 -1.91
CA LYS A 92 -1.95 14.38 -1.64
C LYS A 92 -2.41 15.09 -2.92
N ARG A 93 -1.70 14.93 -4.04
CA ARG A 93 -2.07 15.53 -5.34
C ARG A 93 -3.40 15.01 -5.88
N GLN A 94 -3.83 13.82 -5.46
CA GLN A 94 -5.09 13.19 -5.88
C GLN A 94 -5.98 12.80 -4.70
N ARG A 95 -5.91 13.55 -3.58
CA ARG A 95 -6.52 13.17 -2.30
C ARG A 95 -7.99 12.76 -2.41
N SER A 96 -8.81 13.53 -3.13
CA SER A 96 -10.23 13.22 -3.26
C SER A 96 -10.47 11.83 -3.86
N PHE A 97 -9.67 11.45 -4.86
CA PHE A 97 -9.78 10.12 -5.48
C PHE A 97 -9.32 9.03 -4.52
N VAL A 98 -8.20 9.25 -3.82
CA VAL A 98 -7.68 8.29 -2.85
C VAL A 98 -8.70 8.04 -1.73
N VAL A 99 -9.32 9.10 -1.20
CA VAL A 99 -10.37 8.99 -0.17
C VAL A 99 -11.59 8.25 -0.70
N TYR A 100 -12.02 8.53 -1.94
CA TYR A 100 -13.11 7.81 -2.59
C TYR A 100 -12.81 6.31 -2.73
N SER A 101 -11.70 5.96 -3.36
CA SER A 101 -11.33 4.56 -3.62
C SER A 101 -11.12 3.81 -2.31
N TYR A 102 -10.42 4.42 -1.34
CA TYR A 102 -10.23 3.85 0.00
C TYR A 102 -11.56 3.64 0.75
N GLY A 103 -12.51 4.57 0.62
CA GLY A 103 -13.87 4.42 1.15
C GLY A 103 -14.54 3.17 0.62
N ARG A 104 -14.49 2.93 -0.70
CA ARG A 104 -15.03 1.70 -1.32
C ARG A 104 -14.35 0.43 -0.83
N LEU A 105 -13.02 0.46 -0.72
CA LEU A 105 -12.23 -0.66 -0.17
C LEU A 105 -12.66 -1.02 1.25
N ARG A 106 -13.09 -0.03 2.05
CA ARG A 106 -13.63 -0.27 3.40
C ARG A 106 -15.10 -0.68 3.37
N GLU A 107 -15.95 -0.09 2.55
CA GLU A 107 -17.37 -0.44 2.49
C GLU A 107 -17.61 -1.89 2.02
N GLY A 108 -16.74 -2.45 1.18
CA GLY A 108 -16.73 -3.88 0.88
C GLY A 108 -16.49 -4.77 2.11
N THR A 109 -15.90 -4.22 3.18
CA THR A 109 -15.77 -4.89 4.49
C THR A 109 -16.99 -4.66 5.39
N SER A 110 -17.64 -3.49 5.29
CA SER A 110 -18.72 -3.03 6.20
C SER A 110 -20.14 -3.38 5.75
N SER A 111 -20.38 -3.69 4.47
CA SER A 111 -21.70 -3.99 3.90
C SER A 111 -22.18 -5.41 4.18
N GLY A 112 -22.17 -5.78 5.46
CA GLY A 112 -22.97 -6.86 5.98
C GLY A 112 -23.59 -6.38 7.26
N ALA A 113 -24.87 -6.02 7.18
CA ALA A 113 -25.73 -5.91 8.34
C ALA A 113 -25.42 -7.07 9.30
N VAL A 114 -25.16 -6.69 10.55
CA VAL A 114 -24.92 -7.60 11.66
C VAL A 114 -26.14 -8.52 11.79
N SER A 115 -26.01 -9.77 11.36
CA SER A 115 -26.83 -10.86 11.87
C SER A 115 -25.90 -11.76 12.68
N PRO A 116 -26.01 -11.78 14.03
CA PRO A 116 -25.04 -12.43 14.90
C PRO A 116 -25.33 -13.93 15.03
N THR A 117 -25.38 -14.67 13.93
CA THR A 117 -25.67 -16.13 13.97
C THR A 117 -25.00 -16.91 12.83
N SER A 118 -23.69 -16.78 12.64
CA SER A 118 -22.86 -17.90 12.15
C SER A 118 -21.37 -17.57 12.21
N ARG A 119 -20.74 -17.97 13.32
CA ARG A 119 -19.28 -18.08 13.44
C ARG A 119 -18.83 -19.29 12.61
N ALA A 120 -18.20 -19.06 11.45
CA ALA A 120 -17.13 -19.86 10.84
C ALA A 120 -17.15 -19.93 9.30
N GLY A 121 -18.25 -19.56 8.62
CA GLY A 121 -18.41 -19.86 7.18
C GLY A 121 -18.32 -18.70 6.17
N MET A 122 -18.20 -17.44 6.59
CA MET A 122 -18.48 -16.27 5.71
C MET A 122 -17.40 -15.17 5.70
N SER A 123 -16.19 -15.48 6.16
CA SER A 123 -15.05 -14.55 6.11
C SER A 123 -14.29 -14.61 4.77
N ALA A 124 -14.32 -15.74 4.06
CA ALA A 124 -13.46 -15.97 2.91
C ALA A 124 -13.92 -15.32 1.58
N ARG A 125 -15.21 -15.01 1.40
CA ARG A 125 -15.73 -14.39 0.15
C ARG A 125 -15.81 -12.86 0.18
N ARG A 126 -15.80 -12.22 1.36
CA ARG A 126 -15.90 -10.75 1.53
C ARG A 126 -14.58 -10.01 1.34
N ASN A 127 -13.45 -10.70 1.43
CA ASN A 127 -12.10 -10.13 1.21
C ASN A 127 -11.68 -10.04 -0.27
N SER A 128 -12.48 -10.55 -1.22
CA SER A 128 -11.98 -10.85 -2.58
C SER A 128 -11.92 -9.63 -3.52
N ALA A 129 -12.89 -8.72 -3.52
CA ALA A 129 -12.89 -7.55 -4.42
C ALA A 129 -11.89 -6.47 -3.98
N ASN A 130 -11.84 -6.19 -2.68
CA ASN A 130 -10.89 -5.23 -2.07
C ASN A 130 -9.44 -5.69 -2.23
N SER A 131 -9.21 -7.00 -2.17
CA SER A 131 -7.89 -7.58 -2.45
C SER A 131 -7.47 -7.31 -3.89
N ARG A 132 -8.37 -7.35 -4.88
CA ARG A 132 -7.99 -7.22 -6.31
C ARG A 132 -7.54 -5.83 -6.69
N VAL A 133 -8.16 -4.78 -6.15
CA VAL A 133 -7.77 -3.40 -6.44
C VAL A 133 -6.36 -3.10 -5.92
N LEU A 134 -6.05 -3.49 -4.68
CA LEU A 134 -4.72 -3.27 -4.13
C LEU A 134 -3.70 -4.36 -4.50
N GLN A 135 -4.10 -5.45 -5.15
CA GLN A 135 -3.22 -6.59 -5.40
C GLN A 135 -2.00 -6.22 -6.25
N PRO A 136 -2.13 -5.53 -7.40
CA PRO A 136 -0.96 -5.16 -8.20
C PRO A 136 0.02 -4.27 -7.42
N PHE A 137 -0.50 -3.29 -6.67
CA PHE A 137 0.31 -2.47 -5.78
C PHE A 137 1.00 -3.32 -4.70
N LYS A 138 0.27 -4.21 -4.04
CA LYS A 138 0.82 -5.09 -3.00
C LYS A 138 1.95 -5.97 -3.54
N GLU A 139 1.77 -6.57 -4.71
CA GLU A 139 2.78 -7.43 -5.34
C GLU A 139 4.05 -6.62 -5.61
N ALA A 140 3.92 -5.47 -6.29
CA ALA A 140 5.04 -4.59 -6.59
C ALA A 140 5.73 -4.04 -5.32
N PHE A 141 4.96 -3.70 -4.29
CA PHE A 141 5.50 -3.27 -3.00
C PHE A 141 6.25 -4.39 -2.29
N LEU A 142 5.73 -5.63 -2.30
CA LEU A 142 6.40 -6.76 -1.66
C LEU A 142 7.73 -7.09 -2.36
N ASP A 143 7.81 -6.93 -3.68
CA ASP A 143 9.07 -7.05 -4.41
C ASP A 143 10.07 -5.98 -3.97
N TYR A 144 9.65 -4.70 -3.98
CA TYR A 144 10.45 -3.59 -3.45
C TYR A 144 10.92 -3.81 -2.00
N ALA A 145 10.02 -4.27 -1.13
CA ALA A 145 10.34 -4.54 0.27
C ALA A 145 11.34 -5.70 0.42
N ARG A 146 11.27 -6.73 -0.43
CA ARG A 146 12.24 -7.84 -0.41
C ARG A 146 13.62 -7.37 -0.80
N ASP A 147 13.72 -6.53 -1.84
CA ASP A 147 14.99 -5.94 -2.30
C ASP A 147 15.60 -5.06 -1.21
N LEU A 148 14.79 -4.16 -0.63
CA LEU A 148 15.20 -3.28 0.46
C LEU A 148 15.68 -4.07 1.70
N LEU A 149 14.97 -5.13 2.07
CA LEU A 149 15.37 -5.99 3.19
C LEU A 149 16.59 -6.85 2.87
N ALA A 150 16.84 -7.18 1.61
CA ALA A 150 18.07 -7.86 1.19
C ALA A 150 19.28 -6.95 1.35
N GLU A 151 19.19 -5.72 0.83
CA GLU A 151 20.19 -4.69 1.05
C GLU A 151 20.43 -4.46 2.55
N GLY A 152 19.37 -4.39 3.35
CA GLY A 152 19.47 -4.19 4.80
C GLY A 152 20.19 -5.33 5.53
N ARG A 153 20.12 -6.57 5.01
CA ARG A 153 20.90 -7.69 5.56
C ARG A 153 22.37 -7.58 5.19
N GLU A 154 22.67 -7.15 3.97
CA GLU A 154 24.05 -6.93 3.50
C GLU A 154 24.72 -5.78 4.27
N SER A 155 23.98 -4.70 4.54
CA SER A 155 24.45 -3.55 5.34
C SER A 155 24.43 -3.80 6.86
N LYS A 156 23.90 -4.93 7.32
CA LYS A 156 23.69 -5.29 8.75
C LYS A 156 22.70 -4.39 9.50
N GLU A 157 21.85 -3.66 8.80
CA GLU A 157 20.73 -2.92 9.38
C GLU A 157 19.54 -3.83 9.72
N VAL A 158 19.43 -4.98 9.06
CA VAL A 158 18.36 -5.96 9.25
C VAL A 158 18.97 -7.28 9.73
N GLU A 159 18.55 -7.74 10.91
CA GLU A 159 19.03 -8.98 11.51
C GLU A 159 18.23 -10.18 10.98
N PRO A 160 18.86 -11.21 10.40
CA PRO A 160 18.17 -12.43 10.02
C PRO A 160 17.77 -13.24 11.26
N ARG A 161 16.47 -13.34 11.52
CA ARG A 161 15.90 -14.08 12.65
C ARG A 161 15.23 -15.39 12.19
N PRO A 162 15.56 -16.55 12.80
CA PRO A 162 14.85 -17.79 12.54
C PRO A 162 13.33 -17.62 12.72
N PHE A 163 12.54 -18.24 11.84
CA PHE A 163 11.07 -18.27 11.86
C PHE A 163 10.33 -16.94 11.63
N VAL A 164 11.02 -15.78 11.60
CA VAL A 164 10.36 -14.46 11.48
C VAL A 164 10.78 -13.69 10.22
N THR A 165 11.99 -13.91 9.69
CA THR A 165 12.53 -13.12 8.55
C THR A 165 11.60 -13.10 7.33
N ASP A 166 10.99 -14.24 6.97
CA ASP A 166 10.07 -14.34 5.83
C ASP A 166 8.78 -13.53 5.99
N ARG A 167 8.52 -13.01 7.20
CA ARG A 167 7.36 -12.17 7.52
C ARG A 167 7.65 -10.68 7.38
N TYR A 168 8.92 -10.25 7.30
CA TYR A 168 9.27 -8.83 7.25
C TYR A 168 8.63 -8.07 6.09
N PRO A 169 8.62 -8.56 4.83
CA PRO A 169 7.94 -7.86 3.73
C PRO A 169 6.44 -7.67 4.02
N ASN A 170 5.79 -8.68 4.60
CA ASN A 170 4.37 -8.61 4.96
C ASN A 170 4.12 -7.62 6.11
N ALA A 171 5.05 -7.49 7.05
CA ALA A 171 4.98 -6.51 8.12
C ALA A 171 5.12 -5.07 7.58
N LEU A 172 6.04 -4.84 6.63
CA LEU A 172 6.16 -3.55 5.94
C LEU A 172 4.91 -3.23 5.13
N TRP A 173 4.27 -4.23 4.50
CA TRP A 173 2.97 -4.03 3.85
C TRP A 173 1.87 -3.64 4.85
N ALA A 174 1.83 -4.27 6.02
CA ALA A 174 0.89 -3.89 7.07
C ALA A 174 1.14 -2.45 7.55
N GLN A 175 2.41 -2.04 7.66
CA GLN A 175 2.79 -0.65 7.95
C GLN A 175 2.32 0.32 6.85
N THR A 176 2.46 -0.03 5.57
CA THR A 176 1.94 0.77 4.44
C THR A 176 0.43 0.98 4.56
N LEU A 177 -0.33 -0.08 4.86
CA LEU A 177 -1.78 0.02 5.07
C LEU A 177 -2.14 0.87 6.28
N TYR A 178 -1.39 0.76 7.37
CA TYR A 178 -1.54 1.61 8.55
C TYR A 178 -1.31 3.09 8.22
N LEU A 179 -0.25 3.43 7.48
CA LEU A 179 0.06 4.80 7.11
C LEU A 179 -1.00 5.40 6.18
N LEU A 180 -1.51 4.62 5.22
CA LEU A 180 -2.62 5.05 4.36
C LEU A 180 -3.89 5.33 5.18
N ASP A 181 -4.24 4.38 6.05
CA ASP A 181 -5.39 4.45 6.95
C ASP A 181 -5.30 5.67 7.89
N PHE A 182 -4.11 5.96 8.41
CA PHE A 182 -3.82 7.13 9.22
C PHE A 182 -3.97 8.42 8.40
N TRP A 183 -3.31 8.52 7.25
CA TRP A 183 -3.30 9.72 6.39
C TRP A 183 -4.70 10.10 5.86
N VAL A 184 -5.52 9.12 5.52
CA VAL A 184 -6.91 9.38 5.10
C VAL A 184 -7.70 10.08 6.22
N ARG A 185 -7.42 9.75 7.48
CA ARG A 185 -8.11 10.33 8.65
C ARG A 185 -7.40 11.53 9.27
N ASP A 186 -6.22 11.87 8.80
CA ASP A 186 -5.46 12.99 9.32
C ASP A 186 -6.10 14.32 8.90
N VAL A 187 -6.48 15.12 9.90
CA VAL A 187 -7.08 16.45 9.78
C VAL A 187 -6.14 17.56 10.27
N SER A 188 -4.89 17.23 10.59
CA SER A 188 -3.87 18.20 10.97
C SER A 188 -3.48 19.10 9.80
N LYS A 189 -2.93 20.27 10.11
CA LYS A 189 -2.48 21.22 9.09
C LYS A 189 -1.41 20.55 8.23
N ASN A 190 -1.60 20.58 6.92
CA ASN A 190 -0.68 19.99 5.94
C ASN A 190 -0.32 18.51 6.17
N PHE A 191 -1.11 17.76 6.96
CA PHE A 191 -0.84 16.36 7.32
C PHE A 191 0.41 16.13 8.19
N GLU A 192 0.80 17.10 9.02
CA GLU A 192 1.98 17.01 9.90
C GLU A 192 1.95 15.78 10.85
N LYS A 193 0.76 15.30 11.24
CA LYS A 193 0.63 14.08 12.04
C LYS A 193 0.96 12.83 11.22
N THR A 194 0.65 12.83 9.93
CA THR A 194 1.06 11.75 9.02
C THR A 194 2.57 11.73 8.89
N ASP A 195 3.22 12.89 8.74
CA ASP A 195 4.69 12.95 8.68
C ASP A 195 5.35 12.37 9.93
N THR A 196 4.77 12.69 11.10
CA THR A 196 5.19 12.12 12.39
C THR A 196 4.92 10.61 12.47
N ALA A 197 3.79 10.14 11.91
CA ALA A 197 3.43 8.73 11.91
C ALA A 197 4.38 7.92 11.02
N ILE A 198 4.80 8.43 9.86
CA ILE A 198 5.81 7.83 9.00
C ILE A 198 7.11 7.63 9.77
N GLU A 199 7.63 8.71 10.37
CA GLU A 199 8.88 8.68 11.13
C GLU A 199 8.84 7.64 12.25
N LYS A 200 7.78 7.69 13.08
CA LYS A 200 7.62 6.76 14.20
C LYS A 200 7.45 5.32 13.74
N ALA A 201 6.63 5.07 12.72
CA ALA A 201 6.37 3.73 12.25
C ALA A 201 7.62 3.08 11.65
N VAL A 202 8.36 3.81 10.80
CA VAL A 202 9.58 3.30 10.16
C VAL A 202 10.67 3.07 11.20
N ASN A 203 10.97 4.06 12.06
CA ASN A 203 11.98 3.88 13.11
C ASN A 203 11.64 2.69 14.01
N THR A 204 10.39 2.58 14.46
CA THR A 204 9.94 1.42 15.26
C THR A 204 10.16 0.10 14.53
N ALA A 205 9.82 0.01 13.25
CA ALA A 205 10.03 -1.21 12.48
C ALA A 205 11.51 -1.57 12.36
N PHE A 206 12.38 -0.60 12.04
CA PHE A 206 13.82 -0.84 11.90
C PHE A 206 14.51 -1.15 13.23
N ASP A 207 14.09 -0.53 14.33
CA ASP A 207 14.61 -0.84 15.67
C ASP A 207 14.19 -2.25 16.13
N LEU A 208 13.07 -2.79 15.62
CA LEU A 208 12.61 -4.14 15.90
C LEU A 208 13.30 -5.21 15.03
N ILE A 209 13.51 -4.94 13.73
CA ILE A 209 14.10 -5.93 12.80
C ILE A 209 15.63 -5.89 12.80
N GLY A 210 16.26 -4.79 13.21
CA GLY A 210 17.69 -4.72 13.46
C GLY A 210 18.09 -5.43 14.75
N ARG A 211 19.39 -5.33 15.11
CA ARG A 211 19.88 -5.84 16.39
C ARG A 211 19.28 -5.04 17.54
N SER A 212 18.58 -5.71 18.44
CA SER A 212 17.79 -5.08 19.49
C SER A 212 17.98 -5.78 20.84
N PRO A 213 17.53 -5.18 21.96
CA PRO A 213 17.56 -5.85 23.26
C PRO A 213 16.84 -7.20 23.30
N LEU A 214 15.91 -7.46 22.38
CA LEU A 214 15.23 -8.75 22.26
C LEU A 214 16.21 -9.87 21.88
N ASP A 215 17.25 -9.57 21.11
CA ASP A 215 18.31 -10.54 20.78
C ASP A 215 19.09 -10.92 22.03
N THR A 216 19.48 -9.92 22.83
CA THR A 216 20.18 -10.14 24.10
C THR A 216 19.33 -10.96 25.08
N LEU A 217 18.02 -10.70 25.15
CA LEU A 217 17.10 -11.48 25.99
C LEU A 217 16.95 -12.93 25.49
N PHE A 218 16.88 -13.13 24.18
CA PHE A 218 16.81 -14.46 23.58
C PHE A 218 18.11 -15.24 23.83
N ASP A 219 19.27 -14.62 23.64
CA ASP A 219 20.58 -15.20 23.92
C ASP A 219 20.73 -15.57 25.40
N PHE A 220 20.27 -14.70 26.30
CA PHE A 220 20.25 -14.97 27.73
C PHE A 220 19.33 -16.17 28.07
N ALA A 221 18.13 -16.23 27.50
CA ALA A 221 17.21 -17.35 27.70
C ALA A 221 17.81 -18.67 27.20
N LYS A 222 18.46 -18.64 26.03
CA LYS A 222 19.19 -19.78 25.46
C LYS A 222 20.34 -20.22 26.37
N PHE A 223 21.12 -19.27 26.91
CA PHE A 223 22.20 -19.54 27.86
C PHE A 223 21.69 -20.23 29.12
N ILE A 224 20.62 -19.71 29.74
CA ILE A 224 19.98 -20.33 30.92
C ILE A 224 19.51 -21.76 30.62
N TYR A 225 18.95 -22.01 29.45
CA TYR A 225 18.49 -23.36 29.06
C TYR A 225 19.65 -24.34 28.83
N GLN A 226 20.75 -23.90 28.21
CA GLN A 226 21.91 -24.74 27.89
C GLN A 226 22.80 -25.07 29.10
N ASN A 227 22.74 -24.25 30.17
CA ASN A 227 23.55 -24.42 31.39
C ASN A 227 22.71 -24.89 32.58
N LYS A 228 21.62 -25.61 32.29
CA LYS A 228 20.76 -26.29 33.25
C LYS A 228 21.02 -27.78 33.19
#